data_AF-A0AAD6FTM6-F1
#
_entry.id   AF-A0AAD6FTM6-F1
#
_cell.length_a   1.000
_cell.length_b   1.000
_cell.length_c   1.000
_cell.angle_alpha   90.00
_cell.angle_beta   90.00
_cell.angle_gamma   90.00
#
_symmetry.space_group_name_H-M   'P 1'
#
loop_
_entity.id
_entity.type
_entity.pdbx_description
1 polymer ?
#
loop_
_entity_poly.entity_id
_entity_poly.type
_entity_poly.pdbx_seq_one_letter_code
_entity_poly.pdbx_strand_id
1 'polypeptide(L)'
;MYDTYALNSLDPTPSPAKAQAADKPDGTKTAAAPARSSGPSSRPPWVTDPNFADRFRPDKTSTVMTQHQQPAQPTPMQNRSSILQAAQHAPEESGRTPLCGACNKIIRGRYLVALGRSWHPEEFTCSQCKVVLEEGGFFEERGSVYCTKCHDNRYAPNCAKCKKKITGEIMHALKMTYHVECFKCAACKTAIRNQAFYMEEGEPYCEKDYEKMFGTKCHGCDFKIDAGDRFLEALGYSWHDTCFVCALCQINLEGKTFYSKKDKPLCKGHAFAPV
;
A
#
# COMPACT_ATOMS: atom_id res chain seq x y z
N MET A 1 -21.17 53.41 -41.98
CA MET A 1 -20.18 53.31 -43.07
C MET A 1 -19.94 51.82 -43.30
N TYR A 2 -20.42 51.31 -44.43
CA TYR A 2 -20.02 50.10 -45.19
C TYR A 2 -19.55 48.87 -44.36
N ASP A 3 -20.25 47.73 -44.28
CA ASP A 3 -20.83 46.83 -45.32
C ASP A 3 -19.81 46.37 -46.38
N THR A 4 -19.75 45.12 -46.90
CA THR A 4 -20.33 43.78 -46.56
C THR A 4 -19.66 42.70 -47.48
N TYR A 5 -19.93 41.40 -47.23
CA TYR A 5 -19.81 40.22 -48.15
C TYR A 5 -18.41 39.82 -48.72
N ALA A 6 -18.23 38.66 -49.38
CA ALA A 6 -18.47 37.24 -49.06
C ALA A 6 -18.08 36.35 -50.29
N LEU A 7 -18.06 35.01 -50.14
CA LEU A 7 -18.11 33.96 -51.20
C LEU A 7 -16.85 33.71 -52.08
N ASN A 8 -16.60 32.52 -52.67
CA ASN A 8 -16.81 31.11 -52.25
C ASN A 8 -16.15 30.12 -53.25
N SER A 9 -15.88 28.87 -52.83
CA SER A 9 -15.78 27.62 -53.65
C SER A 9 -14.64 27.48 -54.70
N LEU A 10 -14.02 26.33 -55.05
CA LEU A 10 -14.47 24.95 -55.30
C LEU A 10 -13.31 23.90 -55.25
N ASP A 11 -13.67 22.63 -55.01
CA ASP A 11 -12.96 21.36 -55.27
C ASP A 11 -12.51 21.14 -56.75
N PRO A 12 -11.58 20.19 -57.12
CA PRO A 12 -11.65 18.76 -56.74
C PRO A 12 -10.36 17.89 -56.67
N THR A 13 -10.56 16.66 -56.18
CA THR A 13 -9.63 15.49 -56.19
C THR A 13 -9.33 14.95 -57.62
N PRO A 14 -8.24 14.15 -57.85
CA PRO A 14 -8.28 12.69 -57.61
C PRO A 14 -6.94 11.99 -57.20
N SER A 15 -7.03 10.72 -56.79
CA SER A 15 -5.92 9.74 -56.67
C SER A 15 -5.89 8.76 -57.85
N PRO A 16 -4.78 8.04 -58.09
CA PRO A 16 -4.78 6.55 -57.96
C PRO A 16 -3.51 6.01 -57.22
N ALA A 17 -3.57 4.90 -56.45
CA ALA A 17 -3.30 3.50 -56.86
C ALA A 17 -1.98 3.30 -57.65
N LYS A 18 -1.11 2.28 -57.47
CA LYS A 18 -1.14 0.90 -56.92
C LYS A 18 0.35 0.44 -56.72
N ALA A 19 0.78 -0.69 -56.13
CA ALA A 19 0.14 -1.83 -55.45
C ALA A 19 1.14 -2.57 -54.50
N GLN A 20 0.62 -3.62 -53.84
CA GLN A 20 1.28 -4.71 -53.08
C GLN A 20 2.21 -5.62 -53.91
N ALA A 21 3.14 -6.31 -53.23
CA ALA A 21 3.66 -7.64 -53.60
C ALA A 21 4.15 -8.39 -52.33
N ALA A 22 4.15 -9.72 -52.36
CA ALA A 22 4.43 -10.58 -51.20
C ALA A 22 5.38 -11.75 -51.53
N ASP A 23 5.80 -12.44 -50.47
CA ASP A 23 6.25 -13.85 -50.41
C ASP A 23 7.73 -14.26 -50.63
N LYS A 24 8.01 -15.47 -50.10
CA LYS A 24 9.26 -16.24 -49.89
C LYS A 24 9.93 -16.75 -51.21
N PRO A 25 11.11 -17.46 -51.24
CA PRO A 25 11.65 -18.41 -50.22
C PRO A 25 13.21 -18.53 -50.03
N ASP A 26 13.58 -19.39 -49.07
CA ASP A 26 14.79 -20.24 -48.81
C ASP A 26 16.24 -19.86 -49.22
N GLY A 27 17.22 -20.34 -48.42
CA GLY A 27 18.66 -20.04 -48.61
C GLY A 27 19.64 -20.53 -47.53
N THR A 28 19.54 -21.79 -47.11
CA THR A 28 20.42 -22.50 -46.14
C THR A 28 21.93 -22.16 -46.18
N LYS A 29 22.58 -21.93 -45.01
CA LYS A 29 23.87 -22.58 -44.59
C LYS A 29 24.31 -22.29 -43.14
N THR A 30 25.07 -23.24 -42.58
CA THR A 30 25.38 -23.44 -41.15
C THR A 30 26.79 -22.96 -40.77
N ALA A 31 26.99 -22.39 -39.56
CA ALA A 31 28.28 -22.39 -38.86
C ALA A 31 28.13 -22.22 -37.33
N ALA A 32 28.96 -22.93 -36.57
CA ALA A 32 28.84 -23.24 -35.14
C ALA A 32 29.01 -22.07 -34.15
N ALA A 33 28.45 -22.25 -32.94
CA ALA A 33 28.77 -21.48 -31.74
C ALA A 33 29.85 -22.18 -30.89
N PRO A 34 30.69 -21.46 -30.12
CA PRO A 34 31.51 -22.05 -29.07
C PRO A 34 30.71 -22.32 -27.79
N ALA A 35 31.17 -23.29 -27.01
CA ALA A 35 30.41 -23.93 -25.94
C ALA A 35 30.28 -23.12 -24.64
N ARG A 36 29.25 -23.47 -23.87
CA ARG A 36 28.92 -22.92 -22.55
C ARG A 36 29.78 -23.58 -21.47
N SER A 37 30.41 -22.82 -20.58
CA SER A 37 30.95 -23.36 -19.33
C SER A 37 29.83 -23.49 -18.28
N SER A 38 29.73 -24.67 -17.68
CA SER A 38 28.64 -25.06 -16.79
C SER A 38 28.88 -24.55 -15.35
N GLY A 39 28.20 -23.46 -14.97
CA GLY A 39 28.01 -23.12 -13.55
C GLY A 39 26.84 -23.92 -12.95
N PRO A 40 26.87 -24.31 -11.66
CA PRO A 40 25.83 -25.16 -11.08
C PRO A 40 24.47 -24.45 -11.02
N SER A 41 23.43 -25.22 -11.32
CA SER A 41 22.03 -24.77 -11.28
C SER A 41 21.56 -24.56 -9.83
N SER A 42 21.60 -23.31 -9.35
CA SER A 42 20.83 -22.77 -8.21
C SER A 42 21.18 -21.29 -7.98
N ARG A 43 20.71 -20.38 -8.85
CA ARG A 43 20.61 -18.94 -8.53
C ARG A 43 19.14 -18.57 -8.35
N PRO A 44 18.73 -18.01 -7.20
CA PRO A 44 17.34 -17.59 -7.01
C PRO A 44 16.90 -16.52 -8.03
N PRO A 45 15.58 -16.30 -8.23
CA PRO A 45 15.07 -15.36 -9.24
C PRO A 45 15.52 -13.89 -9.10
N TRP A 46 16.01 -13.50 -7.91
CA TRP A 46 16.45 -12.14 -7.56
C TRP A 46 17.62 -11.56 -8.37
N VAL A 47 18.30 -12.36 -9.20
CA VAL A 47 19.48 -11.94 -9.99
C VAL A 47 19.11 -11.48 -11.41
N THR A 48 17.92 -11.82 -11.91
CA THR A 48 17.55 -11.62 -13.32
C THR A 48 16.38 -10.68 -13.56
N ASP A 49 15.64 -10.29 -12.52
CA ASP A 49 14.53 -9.34 -12.62
C ASP A 49 14.73 -8.16 -11.64
N PRO A 50 15.05 -6.94 -12.13
CA PRO A 50 15.14 -5.74 -11.30
C PRO A 50 13.86 -5.47 -10.49
N ASN A 51 12.69 -5.78 -11.06
CA ASN A 51 11.37 -5.57 -10.46
C ASN A 51 11.05 -6.58 -9.33
N PHE A 52 11.84 -7.67 -9.26
CA PHE A 52 11.88 -8.59 -8.13
C PHE A 52 12.93 -8.19 -7.09
N ALA A 53 14.12 -7.75 -7.54
CA ALA A 53 15.20 -7.29 -6.66
C ALA A 53 14.77 -6.11 -5.77
N ASP A 54 14.07 -5.11 -6.33
CA ASP A 54 13.53 -3.98 -5.57
C ASP A 54 12.47 -4.36 -4.53
N ARG A 55 11.79 -5.51 -4.73
CA ARG A 55 10.83 -6.08 -3.76
C ARG A 55 11.49 -6.95 -2.68
N PHE A 56 12.74 -7.38 -2.87
CA PHE A 56 13.45 -8.33 -2.02
C PHE A 56 14.83 -7.82 -1.54
N ARG A 57 14.96 -6.52 -1.30
CA ARG A 57 16.06 -6.00 -0.46
C ARG A 57 15.76 -6.41 1.01
N PRO A 58 16.63 -7.17 1.69
CA PRO A 58 16.31 -7.75 3.01
C PRO A 58 16.07 -6.69 4.11
N ASP A 59 16.61 -5.48 3.94
CA ASP A 59 16.42 -4.34 4.85
C ASP A 59 15.09 -3.58 4.61
N LYS A 60 14.42 -3.84 3.48
CA LYS A 60 13.28 -3.07 3.00
C LYS A 60 11.97 -3.74 3.43
N THR A 61 11.52 -3.46 4.65
CA THR A 61 10.23 -3.99 5.13
C THR A 61 9.08 -3.23 4.47
N SER A 62 8.10 -3.94 3.93
CA SER A 62 6.89 -3.36 3.35
C SER A 62 5.70 -3.41 4.33
N THR A 63 4.83 -2.41 4.29
CA THR A 63 3.52 -2.49 4.96
C THR A 63 2.48 -3.12 4.05
N VAL A 64 1.53 -3.86 4.62
CA VAL A 64 0.36 -4.37 3.90
C VAL A 64 -0.91 -3.89 4.60
N MET A 65 -1.80 -3.24 3.85
CA MET A 65 -3.13 -2.86 4.32
C MET A 65 -4.12 -4.00 4.14
N THR A 66 -4.95 -4.23 5.16
CA THR A 66 -6.16 -5.07 5.05
C THR A 66 -7.30 -4.39 5.80
N GLN A 67 -8.55 -4.76 5.51
CA GLN A 67 -9.68 -4.35 6.34
C GLN A 67 -10.00 -5.46 7.34
N HIS A 68 -10.22 -5.11 8.61
CA HIS A 68 -10.81 -6.05 9.56
C HIS A 68 -12.29 -6.23 9.22
N GLN A 69 -12.59 -7.34 8.56
CA GLN A 69 -13.94 -7.83 8.36
C GLN A 69 -13.89 -9.33 8.61
N GLN A 70 -14.51 -9.81 9.68
CA GLN A 70 -14.57 -11.24 9.91
C GLN A 70 -15.50 -11.89 8.88
N PRO A 71 -15.17 -13.10 8.36
CA PRO A 71 -16.05 -13.86 7.48
C PRO A 71 -17.21 -14.54 8.25
N ALA A 72 -17.55 -14.05 9.44
CA ALA A 72 -18.83 -14.37 10.05
C ALA A 72 -19.90 -13.85 9.10
N GLN A 73 -20.67 -14.75 8.48
CA GLN A 73 -21.79 -14.34 7.65
C GLN A 73 -22.80 -13.65 8.58
N PRO A 74 -23.07 -12.35 8.42
CA PRO A 74 -24.28 -11.79 9.04
C PRO A 74 -25.45 -12.61 8.50
N THR A 75 -26.51 -12.81 9.31
CA THR A 75 -27.69 -13.56 8.88
C THR A 75 -28.07 -13.14 7.45
N PRO A 76 -28.20 -14.08 6.49
CA PRO A 76 -28.19 -13.76 5.05
C PRO A 76 -29.10 -12.60 4.69
N MET A 77 -28.77 -11.81 3.67
CA MET A 77 -29.59 -10.63 3.29
C MET A 77 -31.08 -10.95 3.07
N GLN A 78 -31.40 -12.20 2.73
CA GLN A 78 -32.76 -12.75 2.64
C GLN A 78 -33.55 -12.65 3.98
N ASN A 79 -32.88 -12.73 5.13
CA ASN A 79 -33.49 -12.59 6.45
C ASN A 79 -33.83 -11.15 6.83
N ARG A 80 -33.39 -10.11 6.10
CA ARG A 80 -33.91 -8.74 6.32
C ARG A 80 -35.42 -8.67 6.06
N SER A 81 -35.90 -9.43 5.09
CA SER A 81 -37.33 -9.61 4.80
C SER A 81 -38.08 -10.34 5.92
N SER A 82 -37.40 -11.23 6.66
CA SER A 82 -37.95 -11.95 7.82
C SER A 82 -37.97 -11.10 9.09
N ILE A 83 -36.96 -10.22 9.26
CA ILE A 83 -36.91 -9.27 10.38
C ILE A 83 -38.12 -8.34 10.29
N LEU A 84 -38.44 -7.77 9.13
CA LEU A 84 -39.68 -6.98 8.94
C LEU A 84 -40.78 -7.78 8.24
N GLN A 85 -41.19 -8.91 8.85
CA GLN A 85 -42.45 -9.58 8.50
C GLN A 85 -43.64 -8.71 8.97
N ALA A 86 -43.91 -7.62 8.26
CA ALA A 86 -45.07 -6.78 8.51
C ALA A 86 -46.34 -7.64 8.49
N ALA A 87 -47.13 -7.59 9.55
CA ALA A 87 -48.40 -8.30 9.66
C ALA A 87 -49.46 -7.64 8.75
N GLN A 88 -49.30 -7.79 7.43
CA GLN A 88 -50.26 -7.30 6.43
C GLN A 88 -51.57 -8.10 6.47
N HIS A 89 -51.55 -9.32 7.01
CA HIS A 89 -52.73 -10.14 7.22
C HIS A 89 -52.74 -10.70 8.65
N ALA A 90 -53.87 -10.54 9.33
CA ALA A 90 -54.18 -11.37 10.48
C ALA A 90 -54.31 -12.83 10.01
N PRO A 91 -53.73 -13.83 10.72
CA PRO A 91 -53.90 -15.22 10.34
C PRO A 91 -55.32 -15.67 10.72
N GLU A 92 -56.25 -15.61 9.78
CA GLU A 92 -57.64 -16.09 9.98
C GLU A 92 -57.72 -17.61 10.23
N GLU A 93 -56.63 -18.36 10.07
CA GLU A 93 -56.62 -19.83 10.11
C GLU A 93 -55.57 -20.46 11.05
N SER A 94 -54.93 -19.70 11.95
CA SER A 94 -54.01 -20.26 12.96
C SER A 94 -53.90 -19.40 14.21
N GLY A 95 -54.78 -19.64 15.17
CA GLY A 95 -54.99 -18.84 16.39
C GLY A 95 -53.89 -18.91 17.46
N ARG A 96 -52.60 -18.79 17.09
CA ARG A 96 -51.50 -18.56 18.05
C ARG A 96 -51.02 -17.11 17.96
N THR A 97 -51.39 -16.31 18.96
CA THR A 97 -50.90 -14.94 19.09
C THR A 97 -49.39 -14.92 19.36
N PRO A 98 -48.57 -14.16 18.62
CA PRO A 98 -47.12 -14.17 18.81
C PRO A 98 -46.73 -13.60 20.17
N LEU A 99 -45.88 -14.33 20.90
CA LEU A 99 -45.29 -13.91 22.17
C LEU A 99 -43.86 -13.39 21.94
N CYS A 100 -43.52 -12.27 22.58
CA CYS A 100 -42.18 -11.70 22.50
C CYS A 100 -41.15 -12.57 23.22
N GLY A 101 -40.09 -12.98 22.52
CA GLY A 101 -38.99 -13.77 23.07
C GLY A 101 -38.17 -13.10 24.19
N ALA A 102 -38.32 -11.79 24.38
CA ALA A 102 -37.69 -11.03 25.47
C ALA A 102 -38.60 -10.90 26.71
N CYS A 103 -39.86 -10.51 26.53
CA CYS A 103 -40.75 -10.16 27.65
C CYS A 103 -41.97 -11.09 27.84
N ASN A 104 -42.08 -12.15 27.03
CA ASN A 104 -43.16 -13.16 27.02
C ASN A 104 -44.60 -12.61 26.91
N LYS A 105 -44.76 -11.32 26.57
CA LYS A 105 -46.06 -10.68 26.34
C LYS A 105 -46.52 -10.89 24.90
N ILE A 106 -47.84 -10.92 24.71
CA ILE A 106 -48.50 -10.86 23.40
C ILE A 106 -48.06 -9.59 22.66
N ILE A 107 -47.53 -9.76 21.46
CA ILE A 107 -47.21 -8.66 20.56
C ILE A 107 -48.48 -8.22 19.82
N ARG A 108 -48.71 -6.90 19.75
CA ARG A 108 -49.80 -6.30 18.97
C ARG A 108 -49.23 -5.37 17.91
N GLY A 109 -49.65 -5.54 16.65
CA GLY A 109 -49.15 -4.76 15.52
C GLY A 109 -47.87 -5.33 14.91
N ARG A 110 -46.94 -4.46 14.50
CA ARG A 110 -45.67 -4.87 13.87
C ARG A 110 -44.79 -5.67 14.85
N TYR A 111 -44.20 -6.76 14.38
CA TYR A 111 -43.27 -7.58 15.14
C TYR A 111 -42.08 -7.99 14.27
N LEU A 112 -40.97 -8.34 14.89
CA LEU A 112 -39.80 -8.88 14.20
C LEU A 112 -39.74 -10.39 14.36
N VAL A 113 -39.33 -11.12 13.32
CA VAL A 113 -39.07 -12.57 13.40
C VAL A 113 -37.58 -12.82 13.26
N ALA A 114 -36.97 -13.35 14.32
CA ALA A 114 -35.56 -13.67 14.37
C ALA A 114 -35.31 -14.87 15.30
N LEU A 115 -34.39 -15.75 14.92
CA LEU A 115 -33.98 -16.92 15.72
C LEU A 115 -35.14 -17.86 16.09
N GLY A 116 -36.11 -18.01 15.17
CA GLY A 116 -37.31 -18.82 15.39
C GLY A 116 -38.29 -18.25 16.44
N ARG A 117 -38.14 -16.98 16.82
CA ARG A 117 -39.00 -16.29 17.80
C ARG A 117 -39.52 -14.96 17.23
N SER A 118 -40.66 -14.52 17.78
CA SER A 118 -41.19 -13.17 17.54
C SER A 118 -40.67 -12.20 18.60
N TRP A 119 -40.47 -10.93 18.24
CA TRP A 119 -39.94 -9.89 19.12
C TRP A 119 -40.68 -8.56 18.90
N HIS A 120 -40.83 -7.74 19.95
CA HIS A 120 -41.15 -6.32 19.74
C HIS A 120 -39.96 -5.62 19.08
N PRO A 121 -40.16 -4.67 18.16
CA PRO A 121 -39.06 -3.93 17.55
C PRO A 121 -38.15 -3.26 18.58
N GLU A 122 -38.73 -2.60 19.60
CA GLU A 122 -37.97 -1.94 20.67
C GLU A 122 -37.16 -2.91 21.55
N GLU A 123 -37.57 -4.19 21.65
CA GLU A 123 -36.93 -5.19 22.52
C GLU A 123 -35.82 -5.96 21.80
N PHE A 124 -35.81 -6.00 20.47
CA PHE A 124 -34.79 -6.69 19.67
C PHE A 124 -33.52 -5.84 19.58
N THR A 125 -32.77 -5.82 20.69
CA THR A 125 -31.61 -4.93 20.89
C THR A 125 -30.28 -5.69 20.98
N CYS A 126 -29.20 -5.04 20.57
CA CYS A 126 -27.84 -5.55 20.75
C CYS A 126 -27.54 -5.78 22.23
N SER A 127 -27.14 -6.99 22.60
CA SER A 127 -26.91 -7.37 24.00
C SER A 127 -25.80 -6.55 24.69
N GLN A 128 -24.87 -5.94 23.92
CA GLN A 128 -23.81 -5.06 24.44
C GLN A 128 -24.25 -3.58 24.54
N CYS A 129 -24.64 -2.96 23.43
CA CYS A 129 -24.89 -1.51 23.36
C CYS A 129 -26.37 -1.11 23.40
N LYS A 130 -27.29 -2.07 23.49
CA LYS A 130 -28.75 -1.89 23.55
C LYS A 130 -29.38 -1.11 22.39
N VAL A 131 -28.64 -0.89 21.29
CA VAL A 131 -29.22 -0.36 20.05
C VAL A 131 -30.22 -1.35 19.46
N VAL A 132 -31.37 -0.85 19.00
CA VAL A 132 -32.39 -1.62 18.28
C VAL A 132 -31.79 -2.14 16.95
N LEU A 133 -32.13 -3.39 16.61
CA LEU A 133 -31.60 -4.12 15.45
C LEU A 133 -32.65 -4.27 14.33
N GLU A 134 -33.65 -3.39 14.27
CA GLU A 134 -34.73 -3.45 13.26
C GLU A 134 -34.19 -3.26 11.81
N GLU A 135 -33.18 -2.41 11.64
CA GLU A 135 -32.62 -2.05 10.33
C GLU A 135 -31.12 -2.34 10.24
N GLY A 136 -30.75 -3.61 10.09
CA GLY A 136 -29.34 -4.03 10.11
C GLY A 136 -29.15 -5.50 9.78
N GLY A 137 -27.88 -5.90 9.64
CA GLY A 137 -27.48 -7.28 9.89
C GLY A 137 -27.16 -7.44 11.38
N PHE A 138 -27.48 -8.59 11.95
CA PHE A 138 -27.09 -8.94 13.32
C PHE A 138 -26.29 -10.25 13.34
N PHE A 139 -25.58 -10.46 14.43
CA PHE A 139 -24.84 -11.68 14.73
C PHE A 139 -25.45 -12.36 15.95
N GLU A 140 -25.74 -13.65 15.86
CA GLU A 140 -26.08 -14.49 17.01
C GLU A 140 -24.82 -15.19 17.52
N GLU A 141 -24.56 -15.12 18.82
CA GLU A 141 -23.57 -15.96 19.48
C GLU A 141 -24.17 -16.49 20.80
N ARG A 142 -24.32 -17.81 20.93
CA ARG A 142 -24.84 -18.50 22.13
C ARG A 142 -26.21 -17.96 22.61
N GLY A 143 -27.14 -17.70 21.69
CA GLY A 143 -28.47 -17.15 22.00
C GLY A 143 -28.49 -15.66 22.37
N SER A 144 -27.36 -14.96 22.29
CA SER A 144 -27.29 -13.49 22.41
C SER A 144 -27.15 -12.85 21.03
N VAL A 145 -27.94 -11.81 20.75
CA VAL A 145 -27.81 -11.02 19.52
C VAL A 145 -26.90 -9.81 19.71
N TYR A 146 -26.10 -9.49 18.68
CA TYR A 146 -25.15 -8.39 18.65
C TYR A 146 -25.25 -7.61 17.34
N CYS A 147 -25.08 -6.29 17.38
CA CYS A 147 -24.88 -5.50 16.17
C CYS A 147 -23.49 -5.78 15.57
N THR A 148 -23.34 -5.53 14.27
CA THR A 148 -22.07 -5.66 13.54
C THR A 148 -20.90 -4.98 14.28
N LYS A 149 -21.07 -3.70 14.66
CA LYS A 149 -20.05 -2.91 15.38
C LYS A 149 -19.58 -3.56 16.69
N CYS A 150 -20.48 -4.13 17.48
CA CYS A 150 -20.14 -4.78 18.75
C CYS A 150 -19.49 -6.15 18.55
N HIS A 151 -19.92 -6.88 17.52
CA HIS A 151 -19.29 -8.15 17.13
C HIS A 151 -17.86 -7.92 16.64
N ASP A 152 -17.67 -7.03 15.67
CA ASP A 152 -16.35 -6.70 15.11
C ASP A 152 -15.38 -6.19 16.18
N ASN A 153 -15.85 -5.32 17.10
CA ASN A 153 -15.00 -4.80 18.18
C ASN A 153 -14.58 -5.87 19.22
N ARG A 154 -15.38 -6.93 19.42
CA ARG A 154 -15.03 -8.05 20.30
C ARG A 154 -13.83 -8.80 19.74
N TYR A 155 -13.84 -9.08 18.44
CA TYR A 155 -12.84 -9.90 17.75
C TYR A 155 -11.69 -9.11 17.10
N ALA A 156 -11.81 -7.79 17.02
CA ALA A 156 -10.78 -6.90 16.50
C ALA A 156 -9.40 -7.18 17.11
N PRO A 157 -8.31 -7.15 16.32
CA PRO A 157 -6.95 -7.24 16.85
C PRO A 157 -6.61 -5.98 17.65
N ASN A 158 -5.65 -6.11 18.57
CA ASN A 158 -5.14 -4.97 19.34
C ASN A 158 -3.96 -4.31 18.59
N CYS A 159 -3.94 -2.99 18.58
CA CYS A 159 -2.83 -2.23 18.02
C CYS A 159 -1.58 -2.36 18.89
N ALA A 160 -0.46 -2.78 18.30
CA ALA A 160 0.79 -2.97 19.01
C ALA A 160 1.30 -1.69 19.70
N LYS A 161 1.04 -0.51 19.12
CA LYS A 161 1.46 0.81 19.65
C LYS A 161 0.56 1.32 20.77
N CYS A 162 -0.74 1.50 20.52
CA CYS A 162 -1.66 2.14 21.48
C CYS A 162 -2.49 1.16 22.33
N LYS A 163 -2.33 -0.16 22.10
CA LYS A 163 -3.03 -1.28 22.76
C LYS A 163 -4.57 -1.33 22.58
N LYS A 164 -5.19 -0.31 21.99
CA LYS A 164 -6.63 -0.27 21.66
C LYS A 164 -6.99 -1.23 20.52
N LYS A 165 -8.25 -1.65 20.44
CA LYS A 165 -8.82 -2.46 19.35
C LYS A 165 -8.76 -1.73 18.00
N ILE A 166 -8.50 -2.45 16.91
CA ILE A 166 -8.50 -1.94 15.53
C ILE A 166 -9.80 -2.34 14.84
N THR A 167 -10.73 -1.39 14.72
CA THR A 167 -11.96 -1.53 13.94
C THR A 167 -11.79 -0.84 12.60
N GLY A 168 -11.95 -1.54 11.48
CA GLY A 168 -11.74 -0.99 10.14
C GLY A 168 -10.36 -1.32 9.56
N GLU A 169 -9.64 -0.32 9.02
CA GLU A 169 -8.33 -0.53 8.36
C GLU A 169 -7.24 -1.01 9.35
N ILE A 170 -6.59 -2.13 9.03
CA ILE A 170 -5.41 -2.66 9.73
C ILE A 170 -4.16 -2.42 8.87
N MET A 171 -3.11 -1.90 9.49
CA MET A 171 -1.74 -2.01 8.98
C MET A 171 -1.08 -3.25 9.53
N HIS A 172 -0.56 -4.11 8.65
CA HIS A 172 0.39 -5.16 9.01
C HIS A 172 1.81 -4.66 8.75
N ALA A 173 2.65 -4.71 9.79
CA ALA A 173 4.07 -4.34 9.75
C ALA A 173 4.82 -5.10 10.84
N LEU A 174 6.07 -5.52 10.61
CA LEU A 174 6.92 -6.19 11.62
C LEU A 174 6.25 -7.41 12.30
N LYS A 175 5.44 -8.19 11.56
CA LYS A 175 4.61 -9.31 12.08
C LYS A 175 3.56 -8.91 13.13
N MET A 176 3.24 -7.63 13.25
CA MET A 176 2.25 -7.08 14.18
C MET A 176 1.17 -6.25 13.46
N THR A 177 0.08 -5.96 14.18
CA THR A 177 -1.03 -5.13 13.70
C THR A 177 -1.04 -3.75 14.35
N TYR A 178 -1.27 -2.71 13.55
CA TYR A 178 -1.36 -1.32 13.98
C TYR A 178 -2.59 -0.62 13.37
N HIS A 179 -3.10 0.41 14.05
CA HIS A 179 -3.93 1.42 13.36
C HIS A 179 -3.08 2.16 12.33
N VAL A 180 -3.69 2.59 11.24
CA VAL A 180 -3.01 3.37 10.19
C VAL A 180 -2.40 4.67 10.73
N GLU A 181 -3.09 5.35 11.63
CA GLU A 181 -2.60 6.57 12.29
C GLU A 181 -1.51 6.33 13.35
N CYS A 182 -1.39 5.08 13.83
CA CYS A 182 -0.34 4.68 14.76
C CYS A 182 0.99 4.38 14.03
N PHE A 183 0.91 3.86 12.80
CA PHE A 183 2.05 3.50 11.96
C PHE A 183 2.35 4.59 10.91
N LYS A 184 2.96 5.68 11.39
CA LYS A 184 3.29 6.88 10.62
C LYS A 184 4.77 7.22 10.74
N CYS A 185 5.33 7.79 9.67
CA CYS A 185 6.72 8.21 9.62
C CYS A 185 7.08 9.15 10.78
N ALA A 186 8.20 8.94 11.45
CA ALA A 186 8.66 9.81 12.52
C ALA A 186 9.05 11.22 12.04
N ALA A 187 9.48 11.41 10.79
CA ALA A 187 9.71 12.74 10.22
C ALA A 187 8.42 13.41 9.73
N CYS A 188 7.91 13.08 8.54
CA CYS A 188 6.74 13.76 7.96
C CYS A 188 5.39 13.48 8.64
N LYS A 189 5.33 12.64 9.68
CA LYS A 189 4.11 12.20 10.40
C LYS A 189 2.99 11.63 9.51
N THR A 190 3.28 11.28 8.26
CA THR A 190 2.34 10.68 7.31
C THR A 190 2.25 9.16 7.52
N ALA A 191 1.06 8.59 7.43
CA ALA A 191 0.84 7.14 7.57
C ALA A 191 1.47 6.36 6.41
N ILE A 192 2.21 5.28 6.71
CA ILE A 192 2.96 4.52 5.70
C ILE A 192 2.08 3.39 5.15
N ARG A 193 1.35 3.66 4.07
CA ARG A 193 0.35 2.77 3.46
C ARG A 193 0.91 2.06 2.22
N ASN A 194 1.02 0.72 2.25
CA ASN A 194 1.47 -0.11 1.11
C ASN A 194 2.81 0.34 0.48
N GLN A 195 3.70 0.90 1.30
CA GLN A 195 5.03 1.35 0.88
C GLN A 195 6.11 0.69 1.73
N ALA A 196 7.34 0.75 1.23
CA ALA A 196 8.51 0.41 2.02
C ALA A 196 8.71 1.41 3.17
N PHE A 197 9.22 0.91 4.28
CA PHE A 197 9.69 1.70 5.41
C PHE A 197 11.00 1.14 5.93
N TYR A 198 11.72 2.00 6.63
CA TYR A 198 12.93 1.68 7.35
C TYR A 198 12.69 1.94 8.84
N MET A 199 13.39 1.21 9.71
CA MET A 199 13.29 1.36 11.16
C MET A 199 14.62 1.89 11.67
N GLU A 200 14.60 3.06 12.30
CA GLU A 200 15.78 3.67 12.91
C GLU A 200 15.47 4.03 14.36
N GLU A 201 16.36 3.66 15.29
CA GLU A 201 16.16 3.77 16.76
C GLU A 201 14.82 3.20 17.31
N GLY A 202 14.13 2.35 16.55
CA GLY A 202 12.80 1.82 16.89
C GLY A 202 11.61 2.65 16.39
N GLU A 203 11.84 3.76 15.68
CA GLU A 203 10.81 4.53 14.99
C GLU A 203 10.76 4.19 13.47
N PRO A 204 9.56 4.12 12.86
CA PRO A 204 9.42 3.89 11.42
C PRO A 204 9.60 5.19 10.63
N TYR A 205 10.37 5.12 9.54
CA TYR A 205 10.55 6.20 8.58
C TYR A 205 10.08 5.75 7.18
N CYS A 206 9.42 6.64 6.44
CA CYS A 206 9.13 6.37 5.03
C CYS A 206 10.42 6.51 4.22
N GLU A 207 10.49 5.81 3.09
CA GLU A 207 11.64 5.79 2.18
C GLU A 207 12.23 7.19 1.88
N LYS A 208 11.36 8.15 1.52
CA LYS A 208 11.75 9.53 1.21
C LYS A 208 12.42 10.28 2.37
N ASP A 209 11.88 10.14 3.58
CA ASP A 209 12.44 10.82 4.76
C ASP A 209 13.70 10.12 5.24
N TYR A 210 13.73 8.78 5.17
CA TYR A 210 14.89 7.98 5.54
C TYR A 210 16.09 8.33 4.65
N GLU A 211 15.92 8.32 3.32
CA GLU A 211 16.95 8.77 2.37
C GLU A 211 17.38 10.22 2.59
N LYS A 212 16.44 11.12 2.93
CA LYS A 212 16.74 12.54 3.16
C LYS A 212 17.60 12.77 4.41
N MET A 213 17.41 11.98 5.47
CA MET A 213 18.09 12.18 6.75
C MET A 213 19.32 11.28 6.92
N PHE A 214 19.18 9.99 6.62
CA PHE A 214 20.18 8.94 6.83
C PHE A 214 20.86 8.47 5.53
N GLY A 215 20.40 8.92 4.36
CA GLY A 215 21.06 8.63 3.09
C GLY A 215 22.46 9.26 3.02
N THR A 216 23.40 8.50 2.48
CA THR A 216 24.80 8.90 2.29
C THR A 216 24.89 10.12 1.37
N LYS A 217 25.57 11.18 1.83
CA LYS A 217 25.75 12.44 1.09
C LYS A 217 27.21 12.68 0.78
N CYS A 218 27.48 13.21 -0.41
CA CYS A 218 28.80 13.62 -0.83
C CYS A 218 29.22 14.90 -0.12
N HIS A 219 30.31 14.87 0.65
CA HIS A 219 30.83 16.05 1.35
C HIS A 219 31.34 17.15 0.41
N GLY A 220 31.62 16.83 -0.87
CA GLY A 220 32.10 17.79 -1.86
C GLY A 220 30.99 18.64 -2.51
N CYS A 221 29.75 18.16 -2.51
CA CYS A 221 28.64 18.84 -3.21
C CYS A 221 27.30 18.82 -2.45
N ASP A 222 27.25 18.24 -1.24
CA ASP A 222 26.09 18.06 -0.36
C ASP A 222 24.89 17.27 -0.94
N PHE A 223 24.99 16.80 -2.19
CA PHE A 223 24.00 15.92 -2.81
C PHE A 223 24.14 14.47 -2.33
N LYS A 224 23.03 13.72 -2.38
CA LYS A 224 23.02 12.29 -2.11
C LYS A 224 23.88 11.51 -3.10
N ILE A 225 24.43 10.39 -2.63
CA ILE A 225 25.08 9.37 -3.46
C ILE A 225 24.03 8.28 -3.71
N ASP A 226 23.63 8.09 -4.97
CA ASP A 226 22.58 7.14 -5.35
C ASP A 226 23.13 5.72 -5.58
N ALA A 227 22.23 4.73 -5.52
CA ALA A 227 22.59 3.32 -5.70
C ALA A 227 23.03 3.03 -7.16
N GLY A 228 24.34 3.11 -7.41
CA GLY A 228 24.96 2.97 -8.74
C GLY A 228 25.99 4.06 -9.02
N ASP A 229 26.00 5.15 -8.24
CA ASP A 229 27.03 6.19 -8.33
C ASP A 229 28.40 5.64 -7.93
N ARG A 230 29.44 6.12 -8.61
CA ARG A 230 30.82 5.89 -8.21
C ARG A 230 31.16 6.85 -7.07
N PHE A 231 31.46 6.28 -5.90
CA PHE A 231 31.84 7.04 -4.72
C PHE A 231 33.05 6.42 -4.03
N LEU A 232 33.70 7.21 -3.18
CA LEU A 232 34.82 6.80 -2.33
C LEU A 232 34.63 7.34 -0.92
N GLU A 233 35.29 6.71 0.04
CA GLU A 233 35.32 7.16 1.43
C GLU A 233 36.71 7.69 1.77
N ALA A 234 36.76 8.94 2.23
CA ALA A 234 38.00 9.63 2.58
C ALA A 234 37.74 10.66 3.68
N LEU A 235 38.69 10.79 4.61
CA LEU A 235 38.61 11.72 5.75
C LEU A 235 37.40 11.50 6.68
N GLY A 236 36.84 10.28 6.70
CA GLY A 236 35.64 9.95 7.47
C GLY A 236 34.32 10.36 6.79
N TYR A 237 34.38 10.82 5.53
CA TYR A 237 33.22 11.21 4.75
C TYR A 237 33.15 10.45 3.42
N SER A 238 31.94 10.35 2.86
CA SER A 238 31.70 9.83 1.51
C SER A 238 31.76 10.97 0.48
N TRP A 239 32.27 10.67 -0.71
CA TRP A 239 32.44 11.62 -1.81
C TRP A 239 32.11 10.92 -3.13
N HIS A 240 31.42 11.58 -4.08
CA HIS A 240 31.44 11.12 -5.47
C HIS A 240 32.90 11.11 -5.98
N ASP A 241 33.25 10.18 -6.85
CA ASP A 241 34.59 10.08 -7.44
C ASP A 241 35.03 11.39 -8.12
N THR A 242 34.11 12.03 -8.85
CA THR A 242 34.27 13.35 -9.48
C THR A 242 34.32 14.52 -8.50
N CYS A 243 33.82 14.36 -7.26
CA CYS A 243 33.80 15.42 -6.25
C CYS A 243 35.00 15.37 -5.29
N PHE A 244 35.80 14.29 -5.29
CA PHE A 244 37.01 14.20 -4.46
C PHE A 244 38.19 14.95 -5.11
N VAL A 245 38.10 16.27 -5.08
CA VAL A 245 39.02 17.18 -5.79
C VAL A 245 39.91 17.98 -4.83
N CYS A 246 41.10 18.36 -5.30
CA CYS A 246 42.00 19.21 -4.52
C CYS A 246 41.36 20.58 -4.23
N ALA A 247 41.24 20.96 -2.96
CA ALA A 247 40.56 22.19 -2.54
C ALA A 247 41.14 23.50 -3.12
N LEU A 248 42.39 23.50 -3.63
CA LEU A 248 43.01 24.68 -4.26
C LEU A 248 42.98 24.67 -5.79
N CYS A 249 43.08 23.50 -6.44
CA CYS A 249 43.21 23.43 -7.92
C CYS A 249 42.18 22.53 -8.60
N GLN A 250 41.18 22.03 -7.87
CA GLN A 250 40.03 21.27 -8.38
C GLN A 250 40.37 20.01 -9.21
N ILE A 251 41.61 19.51 -9.14
CA ILE A 251 42.00 18.27 -9.82
C ILE A 251 41.45 17.07 -9.05
N ASN A 252 40.82 16.11 -9.74
CA ASN A 252 40.37 14.85 -9.13
C ASN A 252 41.56 14.09 -8.51
N LEU A 253 41.39 13.65 -7.26
CA LEU A 253 42.35 12.93 -6.43
C LEU A 253 42.05 11.43 -6.31
N GLU A 254 40.97 10.93 -6.92
CA GLU A 254 40.69 9.49 -7.07
C GLU A 254 41.94 8.75 -7.59
N GLY A 255 42.32 7.68 -6.88
CA GLY A 255 43.49 6.85 -7.22
C GLY A 255 44.87 7.53 -7.07
N LYS A 256 44.95 8.77 -6.57
CA LYS A 256 46.20 9.53 -6.41
C LYS A 256 46.57 9.70 -4.93
N THR A 257 47.86 9.91 -4.67
CA THR A 257 48.32 10.32 -3.34
C THR A 257 47.79 11.72 -3.00
N PHE A 258 46.98 11.82 -1.96
CA PHE A 258 46.47 13.08 -1.42
C PHE A 258 46.94 13.29 0.02
N TYR A 259 46.76 14.51 0.52
CA TYR A 259 47.10 14.92 1.88
C TYR A 259 45.93 15.72 2.46
N SER A 260 45.73 15.66 3.78
CA SER A 260 44.69 16.42 4.48
C SER A 260 45.27 17.62 5.22
N LYS A 261 44.63 18.78 5.10
CA LYS A 261 44.96 19.99 5.86
C LYS A 261 43.67 20.70 6.24
N LYS A 262 43.33 20.73 7.54
CA LYS A 262 42.03 21.20 8.06
C LYS A 262 40.83 20.51 7.37
N ASP A 263 40.88 19.18 7.32
CA ASP A 263 39.85 18.30 6.73
C ASP A 263 39.55 18.52 5.25
N LYS A 264 40.39 19.30 4.55
CA LYS A 264 40.32 19.50 3.10
C LYS A 264 41.35 18.62 2.38
N PRO A 265 40.96 17.90 1.31
CA PRO A 265 41.87 17.11 0.51
C PRO A 265 42.72 18.00 -0.42
N LEU A 266 44.03 17.74 -0.45
CA LEU A 266 45.03 18.47 -1.24
C LEU A 266 45.86 17.50 -2.09
N CYS A 267 46.21 17.92 -3.31
CA CYS A 267 47.19 17.22 -4.12
C CYS A 267 48.61 17.40 -3.55
N LYS A 268 49.55 16.53 -3.94
CA LYS A 268 50.97 16.58 -3.52
C LYS A 268 51.61 17.97 -3.68
N GLY A 269 51.29 18.71 -4.74
CA GLY A 269 51.82 20.06 -4.97
C GLY A 269 51.30 21.12 -3.97
N HIS A 270 50.05 20.99 -3.53
CA HIS A 270 49.41 21.95 -2.61
C HIS A 270 49.52 21.55 -1.13
N ALA A 271 49.83 20.29 -0.84
CA ALA A 271 50.03 19.78 0.53
C ALA A 271 51.20 20.47 1.25
N PHE A 272 52.31 20.67 0.53
CA PHE A 272 53.58 21.17 1.05
C PHE A 272 53.92 22.59 0.59
N ALA A 273 53.04 23.25 -0.16
CA ALA A 273 53.20 24.66 -0.49
C ALA A 273 53.16 25.50 0.79
N PRO A 274 54.11 26.43 1.00
CA PRO A 274 53.95 27.47 2.02
C PRO A 274 52.70 28.29 1.71
N VAL A 275 51.96 28.66 2.76
CA VAL A 275 50.79 29.54 2.70
C VAL A 275 51.25 30.99 2.86
#